data_AF-A0A0Q4RSG0-F1
#
_entry.id   AF-A0A0Q4RSG0-F1
#
_cell.length_a   1.000
_cell.length_b   1.000
_cell.length_c   1.000
_cell.angle_alpha   90.00
_cell.angle_beta   90.00
_cell.angle_gamma   90.00
#
_symmetry.space_group_name_H-M   'P 1'
#
loop_
_entity.id
_entity.type
_entity.pdbx_description
1 polymer ?
#
loop_
_entity_poly.entity_id
_entity_poly.type
_entity_poly.pdbx_seq_one_letter_code
_entity_poly.pdbx_strand_id
1 'polypeptide(L)'
;MAYVNGRQFVFDWETPTIIESGANTLVLGHLFQPTEYLVAEYYTDKRIVNVHESMWPKPKKADLRIIRSILESYFQDFNPVAQITSIELESWGTYVTMLTGVFIPKMGNELLDRMEHATIRMSNEEGKGWEIHDVSSEIEYLDYESLSHEEVAVPDKDKSAIYTLVEANAKAIDDENSSALIEMINPVYWASEGSFSKEELNKYYTSVFLNYDYDYRLEQATIVSYEPNKAKVYYVSTVKNSEGTTEEFTRLYELQDVSKATDGKWYWEPDSSIMIYSELVS
;
A
#
# COMPACT_ATOMS: atom_id res chain seq x y z
N MET A 1 16.08 -54.55 4.61
CA MET A 1 15.42 -55.54 5.50
C MET A 1 15.60 -55.08 6.93
N ALA A 2 14.54 -55.07 7.73
CA ALA A 2 14.59 -54.64 9.13
C ALA A 2 13.83 -55.63 10.02
N TYR A 3 14.25 -55.73 11.27
CA TYR A 3 13.52 -56.50 12.30
C TYR A 3 12.90 -55.54 13.30
N VAL A 4 11.60 -55.68 13.54
CA VAL A 4 10.87 -54.94 14.58
C VAL A 4 10.17 -55.96 15.46
N ASN A 5 10.45 -55.97 16.77
CA ASN A 5 9.91 -56.93 17.74
C ASN A 5 10.05 -58.40 17.32
N GLY A 6 11.21 -58.77 16.76
CA GLY A 6 11.50 -60.15 16.34
C GLY A 6 10.78 -60.59 15.06
N ARG A 7 9.96 -59.74 14.44
CA ARG A 7 9.35 -59.99 13.12
C ARG A 7 10.22 -59.40 12.02
N GLN A 8 10.48 -60.21 10.99
CA GLN A 8 11.24 -59.81 9.81
C GLN A 8 10.33 -59.04 8.86
N PHE A 9 10.74 -57.85 8.46
CA PHE A 9 10.08 -57.06 7.44
C PHE A 9 10.96 -57.04 6.19
N VAL A 10 10.46 -57.71 5.15
CA VAL A 10 11.07 -57.77 3.83
C VAL A 10 10.56 -56.57 3.03
N PHE A 11 11.49 -55.83 2.45
CA PHE A 11 11.20 -54.66 1.64
C PHE A 11 10.60 -55.08 0.30
N ASP A 12 9.54 -54.39 -0.11
CA ASP A 12 8.94 -54.47 -1.45
C ASP A 12 8.61 -53.04 -1.91
N TRP A 13 9.05 -52.69 -3.12
CA TRP A 13 8.86 -51.36 -3.71
C TRP A 13 7.46 -51.17 -4.28
N GLU A 14 6.73 -52.25 -4.56
CA GLU A 14 5.34 -52.21 -5.03
C GLU A 14 4.33 -52.17 -3.87
N THR A 15 4.75 -52.57 -2.66
CA THR A 15 3.84 -52.78 -1.52
C THR A 15 4.34 -52.08 -0.25
N PRO A 16 3.81 -50.88 0.09
CA PRO A 16 4.15 -50.19 1.33
C PRO A 16 3.89 -51.08 2.55
N THR A 17 4.90 -51.24 3.40
CA THR A 17 4.74 -51.98 4.66
C THR A 17 4.24 -51.05 5.75
N ILE A 18 2.98 -51.22 6.15
CA ILE A 18 2.37 -50.48 7.27
C ILE A 18 2.49 -51.32 8.53
N ILE A 19 3.14 -50.78 9.57
CA ILE A 19 3.22 -51.41 10.89
C ILE A 19 2.23 -50.71 11.82
N GLU A 20 1.06 -51.32 12.02
CA GLU A 20 0.11 -50.90 13.05
C GLU A 20 0.40 -51.68 14.33
N SER A 21 0.99 -51.03 15.35
CA SER A 21 1.09 -51.63 16.69
C SER A 21 0.78 -50.61 17.78
N GLY A 22 -0.45 -50.64 18.30
CA GLY A 22 -0.85 -49.83 19.46
C GLY A 22 -0.69 -48.32 19.24
N ALA A 23 -0.33 -47.58 20.31
CA ALA A 23 -0.21 -46.11 20.32
C ALA A 23 0.89 -45.52 19.41
N ASN A 24 1.64 -46.36 18.68
CA ASN A 24 2.73 -45.95 17.80
C ASN A 24 2.53 -46.51 16.39
N THR A 25 2.49 -45.64 15.39
CA THR A 25 2.55 -46.00 13.97
C THR A 25 3.96 -45.73 13.47
N LEU A 26 4.64 -46.74 12.93
CA LEU A 26 5.96 -46.58 12.32
C LEU A 26 5.80 -46.50 10.81
N VAL A 27 6.05 -45.32 10.23
CA VAL A 27 6.08 -45.10 8.78
C VAL A 27 7.52 -45.24 8.32
N LEU A 28 7.78 -46.16 7.39
CA LEU A 28 9.12 -46.33 6.82
C LEU A 28 9.40 -45.17 5.85
N GLY A 29 10.41 -44.35 6.17
CA GLY A 29 10.74 -43.10 5.46
C GLY A 29 11.16 -43.23 3.98
N HIS A 30 11.19 -44.43 3.40
CA HIS A 30 11.51 -44.64 1.98
C HIS A 30 10.28 -44.58 1.04
N LEU A 31 9.09 -44.30 1.59
CA LEU A 31 7.91 -43.86 0.81
C LEU A 31 8.04 -42.40 0.34
N PHE A 32 9.06 -41.72 0.84
CA PHE A 32 9.42 -40.34 0.55
C PHE A 32 10.79 -40.34 -0.13
N GLN A 33 11.07 -39.36 -0.99
CA GLN A 33 12.42 -39.19 -1.51
C GLN A 33 13.39 -38.95 -0.33
N PRO A 34 14.67 -39.30 -0.44
CA PRO A 34 15.67 -38.93 0.57
C PRO A 34 15.63 -37.42 0.78
N THR A 35 15.03 -37.01 1.91
CA THR A 35 14.73 -35.62 2.23
C THR A 35 14.95 -35.42 3.72
N GLU A 36 15.56 -34.30 4.10
CA GLU A 36 15.72 -33.91 5.51
C GLU A 36 14.42 -33.28 6.06
N TYR A 37 13.37 -33.23 5.25
CA TYR A 37 12.22 -32.37 5.42
C TYR A 37 10.91 -33.14 5.60
N LEU A 38 10.94 -34.21 6.39
CA LEU A 38 9.73 -34.96 6.74
C LEU A 38 9.00 -34.32 7.91
N VAL A 39 7.75 -33.93 7.69
CA VAL A 39 6.88 -33.36 8.72
C VAL A 39 5.76 -34.36 9.02
N ALA A 40 5.56 -34.63 10.32
CA ALA A 40 4.47 -35.47 10.81
C ALA A 40 3.50 -34.63 11.66
N GLU A 41 2.23 -34.60 11.26
CA GLU A 41 1.19 -33.82 11.92
C GLU A 41 0.12 -34.73 12.50
N TYR A 42 -0.17 -34.59 13.80
CA TYR A 42 -1.23 -35.35 14.45
C TYR A 42 -2.54 -34.55 14.53
N TYR A 43 -3.57 -35.08 13.87
CA TYR A 43 -4.93 -34.56 13.88
C TYR A 43 -5.73 -35.26 14.97
N THR A 44 -5.93 -34.60 16.11
CA THR A 44 -6.57 -35.18 17.31
C THR A 44 -8.04 -35.54 17.08
N ASP A 45 -8.75 -34.77 16.26
CA ASP A 45 -10.15 -34.98 15.87
C ASP A 45 -10.35 -36.26 15.04
N LYS A 46 -9.42 -36.52 14.11
CA LYS A 46 -9.45 -37.68 13.21
C LYS A 46 -8.63 -38.87 13.71
N ARG A 47 -7.79 -38.65 14.73
CA ARG A 47 -6.76 -39.59 15.21
C ARG A 47 -5.83 -40.07 14.09
N ILE A 48 -5.51 -39.20 13.14
CA ILE A 48 -4.64 -39.50 11.99
C ILE A 48 -3.32 -38.75 12.16
N VAL A 49 -2.20 -39.41 11.82
CA VAL A 49 -0.90 -38.76 11.60
C VAL A 49 -0.71 -38.60 10.09
N ASN A 50 -0.62 -37.36 9.61
CA ASN A 50 -0.27 -37.09 8.22
C ASN A 50 1.23 -36.85 8.12
N VAL A 51 1.93 -37.64 7.30
CA VAL A 51 3.36 -37.49 7.04
C VAL A 51 3.52 -36.99 5.62
N HIS A 52 4.23 -35.88 5.44
CA HIS A 52 4.46 -35.28 4.13
C HIS A 52 5.84 -34.64 4.08
N GLU A 53 6.37 -34.47 2.87
CA GLU A 53 7.58 -33.70 2.63
C GLU A 53 7.24 -32.21 2.63
N SER A 54 7.88 -31.45 3.51
CA SER A 54 7.85 -30.00 3.47
C SER A 54 9.13 -29.48 4.09
N MET A 55 9.87 -28.64 3.34
CA MET A 55 11.05 -27.93 3.86
C MET A 55 10.74 -27.13 5.13
N TRP A 56 9.46 -26.84 5.38
CA TRP A 56 9.01 -25.99 6.47
C TRP A 56 7.80 -26.63 7.17
N PRO A 57 7.87 -26.94 8.48
CA PRO A 57 6.70 -27.42 9.21
C PRO A 57 5.61 -26.35 9.18
N LYS A 58 4.33 -26.74 9.27
CA LYS A 58 3.23 -25.75 9.32
C LYS A 58 3.45 -24.68 10.40
N PRO A 59 2.91 -23.47 10.18
CA PRO A 59 3.00 -22.38 11.16
C PRO A 59 2.47 -22.85 12.52
N LYS A 60 3.28 -22.72 13.57
CA LYS A 60 2.78 -22.97 14.92
C LYS A 60 1.99 -21.73 15.37
N LYS A 61 0.94 -21.94 16.17
CA LYS A 61 0.19 -20.84 16.80
C LYS A 61 1.08 -19.91 17.63
N ALA A 62 2.19 -20.42 18.19
CA ALA A 62 3.16 -19.62 18.92
C ALA A 62 3.93 -18.65 18.01
N ASP A 63 4.36 -19.12 16.83
CA ASP A 63 5.08 -18.30 15.86
C ASP A 63 4.20 -17.15 15.37
N LEU A 64 2.94 -17.43 15.02
CA LEU A 64 1.99 -16.42 14.59
C LEU A 64 1.70 -15.36 15.66
N ARG A 65 1.74 -15.72 16.96
CA ARG A 65 1.60 -14.75 18.06
C ARG A 65 2.82 -13.84 18.18
N ILE A 66 4.03 -14.40 18.02
CA ILE A 66 5.28 -13.62 18.06
C ILE A 66 5.33 -12.67 16.88
N ILE A 67 5.05 -13.17 15.67
CA ILE A 67 4.96 -12.37 14.44
C ILE A 67 3.97 -11.22 14.65
N ARG A 68 2.75 -11.51 15.11
CA ARG A 68 1.76 -10.48 15.42
C ARG A 68 2.30 -9.39 16.36
N SER A 69 2.95 -9.78 17.46
CA SER A 69 3.52 -8.82 18.41
C SER A 69 4.62 -7.96 17.79
N ILE A 70 5.42 -8.51 16.88
CA ILE A 70 6.45 -7.77 16.14
C ILE A 70 5.79 -6.76 15.20
N LEU A 71 4.76 -7.18 14.44
CA LEU A 71 4.02 -6.29 13.54
C LEU A 71 3.32 -5.17 14.32
N GLU A 72 2.68 -5.48 15.45
CA GLU A 72 2.04 -4.48 16.31
C GLU A 72 3.06 -3.44 16.80
N SER A 73 4.25 -3.88 17.23
CA SER A 73 5.33 -2.97 17.67
C SER A 73 5.85 -2.14 16.51
N TYR A 74 6.08 -2.76 15.34
CA TYR A 74 6.54 -2.08 14.13
C TYR A 74 5.61 -0.91 13.77
N PHE A 75 4.31 -1.15 13.60
CA PHE A 75 3.38 -0.09 13.20
C PHE A 75 3.19 0.97 14.29
N GLN A 76 3.26 0.60 15.58
CA GLN A 76 3.19 1.57 16.69
C GLN A 76 4.42 2.49 16.76
N ASP A 77 5.61 1.98 16.40
CA ASP A 77 6.83 2.79 16.35
C ASP A 77 6.77 3.84 15.23
N PHE A 78 6.15 3.51 14.09
CA PHE A 78 5.92 4.47 13.00
C PHE A 78 4.77 5.44 13.30
N ASN A 79 3.67 4.92 13.86
CA ASN A 79 2.50 5.70 14.18
C ASN A 79 1.85 5.19 15.49
N PRO A 80 1.97 5.93 16.60
CA PRO A 80 1.52 5.47 17.91
C PRO A 80 0.02 5.18 18.03
N VAL A 81 -0.80 5.66 17.09
CA VAL A 81 -2.25 5.45 17.06
C VAL A 81 -2.69 4.43 16.00
N ALA A 82 -1.74 3.83 15.26
CA ALA A 82 -2.03 2.78 14.30
C ALA A 82 -2.60 1.53 14.98
N GLN A 83 -3.57 0.91 14.31
CA GLN A 83 -4.27 -0.27 14.79
C GLN A 83 -4.32 -1.34 13.71
N ILE A 84 -3.72 -2.50 13.97
CA ILE A 84 -3.84 -3.65 13.07
C ILE A 84 -5.28 -4.17 13.10
N THR A 85 -5.95 -4.11 11.96
CA THR A 85 -7.34 -4.57 11.76
C THR A 85 -7.41 -6.00 11.23
N SER A 86 -6.42 -6.41 10.41
CA SER A 86 -6.32 -7.76 9.86
C SER A 86 -4.87 -8.23 9.77
N ILE A 87 -4.67 -9.55 9.89
CA ILE A 87 -3.39 -10.22 9.65
C ILE A 87 -3.71 -11.54 8.94
N GLU A 88 -3.18 -11.72 7.74
CA GLU A 88 -3.36 -12.93 6.94
C GLU A 88 -1.99 -13.50 6.55
N LEU A 89 -1.84 -14.81 6.69
CA LEU A 89 -0.64 -15.52 6.24
C LEU A 89 -0.78 -15.82 4.75
N GLU A 90 0.05 -15.19 3.92
CA GLU A 90 0.08 -15.45 2.48
C GLU A 90 0.98 -16.65 2.15
N SER A 91 2.20 -16.66 2.70
CA SER A 91 3.17 -17.73 2.43
C SER A 91 4.00 -18.10 3.65
N TRP A 92 4.41 -19.36 3.70
CA TRP A 92 5.22 -19.92 4.78
C TRP A 92 6.40 -20.71 4.20
N GLY A 93 7.61 -20.35 4.59
CA GLY A 93 8.83 -20.97 4.11
C GLY A 93 10.08 -20.35 4.73
N THR A 94 11.16 -20.26 3.94
CA THR A 94 12.37 -19.49 4.29
C THR A 94 12.01 -18.07 4.71
N TYR A 95 11.03 -17.51 4.01
CA TYR A 95 10.36 -16.29 4.38
C TYR A 95 8.89 -16.58 4.64
N VAL A 96 8.36 -15.87 5.61
CA VAL A 96 6.94 -15.77 5.89
C VAL A 96 6.46 -14.45 5.33
N THR A 97 5.39 -14.49 4.54
CA THR A 97 4.76 -13.27 4.03
C THR A 97 3.41 -13.09 4.70
N MET A 98 3.22 -11.94 5.32
CA MET A 98 2.01 -11.55 6.03
C MET A 98 1.35 -10.38 5.28
N LEU A 99 0.06 -10.50 4.99
CA LEU A 99 -0.76 -9.37 4.56
C LEU A 99 -1.37 -8.75 5.82
N THR A 100 -1.21 -7.45 6.00
CA THR A 100 -1.65 -6.74 7.19
C THR A 100 -2.47 -5.52 6.80
N GLY A 101 -3.70 -5.44 7.29
CA GLY A 101 -4.50 -4.22 7.25
C GLY A 101 -4.25 -3.40 8.51
N VAL A 102 -3.88 -2.13 8.34
CA VAL A 102 -3.60 -1.21 9.45
C VAL A 102 -4.43 0.05 9.31
N PHE A 103 -5.35 0.25 10.25
CA PHE A 103 -6.10 1.49 10.35
C PHE A 103 -5.23 2.54 11.04
N ILE A 104 -5.12 3.70 10.41
CA ILE A 104 -4.38 4.85 10.91
C ILE A 104 -5.35 6.03 10.96
N PRO A 105 -5.81 6.45 12.15
CA PRO A 105 -6.66 7.62 12.26
C PRO A 105 -5.88 8.89 11.88
N LYS A 106 -6.57 9.85 11.28
CA LYS A 106 -6.01 11.15 10.93
C LYS A 106 -5.48 11.86 12.16
N MET A 107 -4.32 12.50 12.02
CA MET A 107 -3.67 13.26 13.09
C MET A 107 -3.31 14.68 12.68
N GLY A 108 -3.38 15.61 13.63
CA GLY A 108 -2.97 17.00 13.43
C GLY A 108 -3.79 17.67 12.32
N ASN A 109 -3.11 17.96 11.20
CA ASN A 109 -3.70 18.65 10.04
C ASN A 109 -4.09 17.69 8.90
N GLU A 110 -3.99 16.37 9.10
CA GLU A 110 -4.50 15.39 8.15
C GLU A 110 -6.04 15.42 8.11
N LEU A 111 -6.61 15.30 6.92
CA LEU A 111 -8.07 15.39 6.72
C LEU A 111 -8.78 14.03 6.74
N LEU A 112 -8.06 12.96 6.40
CA LEU A 112 -8.62 11.65 6.11
C LEU A 112 -7.95 10.58 6.96
N ASP A 113 -8.78 9.71 7.55
CA ASP A 113 -8.30 8.44 8.08
C ASP A 113 -7.77 7.60 6.90
N ARG A 114 -6.87 6.66 7.17
CA ARG A 114 -6.34 5.77 6.13
C ARG A 114 -6.25 4.32 6.58
N MET A 115 -6.40 3.41 5.63
CA MET A 115 -6.03 2.02 5.76
C MET A 115 -4.73 1.79 4.99
N GLU A 116 -3.74 1.23 5.66
CA GLU A 116 -2.53 0.75 5.02
C GLU A 116 -2.65 -0.76 4.79
N HIS A 117 -2.50 -1.18 3.54
CA HIS A 117 -2.50 -2.58 3.11
C HIS A 117 -1.05 -3.01 2.89
N ALA A 118 -0.45 -3.62 3.91
CA ALA A 118 0.97 -3.96 3.92
C ALA A 118 1.21 -5.44 3.60
N THR A 119 2.15 -5.71 2.69
CA THR A 119 2.76 -7.03 2.47
C THR A 119 4.11 -7.06 3.14
N ILE A 120 4.26 -7.91 4.16
CA ILE A 120 5.40 -7.92 5.06
C ILE A 120 6.12 -9.25 4.96
N ARG A 121 7.40 -9.19 4.58
CA ARG A 121 8.25 -10.38 4.45
C ARG A 121 9.16 -10.49 5.65
N MET A 122 9.11 -11.64 6.32
CA MET A 122 9.83 -11.92 7.56
C MET A 122 10.59 -13.23 7.47
N SER A 123 11.63 -13.42 8.29
CA SER A 123 12.25 -14.74 8.48
C SER A 123 12.58 -14.97 9.95
N ASN A 124 12.67 -16.22 10.36
CA ASN A 124 13.15 -16.58 11.69
C ASN A 124 14.65 -16.86 11.61
N GLU A 125 15.48 -15.97 12.15
CA GLU A 125 16.92 -16.14 12.22
C GLU A 125 17.32 -16.95 13.47
N GLU A 126 18.16 -17.96 13.27
CA GLU A 126 18.62 -18.84 14.35
C GLU A 126 19.30 -18.02 15.46
N GLY A 127 18.74 -18.09 16.67
CA GLY A 127 19.25 -17.37 17.84
C GLY A 127 18.86 -15.89 17.96
N LYS A 128 18.21 -15.30 16.94
CA LYS A 128 17.74 -13.91 16.97
C LYS A 128 16.21 -13.77 16.96
N GLY A 129 15.51 -14.76 16.41
CA GLY A 129 14.05 -14.74 16.31
C GLY A 129 13.56 -14.19 14.97
N TRP A 130 12.29 -13.79 14.94
CA TRP A 130 11.65 -13.27 13.73
C TRP A 130 12.11 -11.84 13.43
N GLU A 131 12.53 -11.58 12.20
CA GLU A 131 12.97 -10.27 11.71
C GLU A 131 12.16 -9.86 10.46
N ILE A 132 11.85 -8.57 10.33
CA ILE A 132 11.22 -7.97 9.14
C ILE A 132 12.32 -7.62 8.14
N HIS A 133 12.19 -8.09 6.91
CA HIS A 133 13.15 -7.81 5.83
C HIS A 133 12.62 -6.78 4.83
N ASP A 134 11.33 -6.86 4.53
CA ASP A 134 10.70 -6.04 3.51
C ASP A 134 9.27 -5.70 3.91
N VAL A 135 8.87 -4.49 3.59
CA VAL A 135 7.51 -3.96 3.78
C VAL A 135 7.18 -3.17 2.52
N SER A 136 6.22 -3.68 1.75
CA SER A 136 5.55 -2.91 0.72
C SER A 136 4.14 -2.60 1.18
N SER A 137 3.66 -1.39 0.93
CA SER A 137 2.30 -1.02 1.31
C SER A 137 1.63 -0.09 0.31
N GLU A 138 0.31 -0.21 0.28
CA GLU A 138 -0.59 0.68 -0.43
C GLU A 138 -1.47 1.41 0.60
N ILE A 139 -1.74 2.69 0.35
CA ILE A 139 -2.57 3.51 1.22
C ILE A 139 -3.93 3.70 0.55
N GLU A 140 -4.98 3.37 1.29
CA GLU A 140 -6.37 3.71 0.97
C GLU A 140 -6.81 4.81 1.94
N TYR A 141 -7.18 5.97 1.42
CA TYR A 141 -7.82 6.99 2.25
C TYR A 141 -9.31 6.70 2.40
N LEU A 142 -9.84 6.90 3.59
CA LEU A 142 -11.22 6.55 3.92
C LEU A 142 -12.11 7.78 3.88
N ASP A 143 -13.35 7.60 3.41
CA ASP A 143 -14.41 8.63 3.37
C ASP A 143 -13.99 9.93 2.63
N TYR A 144 -13.12 9.81 1.63
CA TYR A 144 -12.60 10.98 0.91
C TYR A 144 -13.63 11.72 0.07
N GLU A 145 -14.70 11.04 -0.37
CA GLU A 145 -15.80 11.67 -1.11
C GLU A 145 -16.57 12.68 -0.25
N SER A 146 -16.61 12.50 1.08
CA SER A 146 -17.28 13.43 2.00
C SER A 146 -16.68 14.83 1.95
N LEU A 147 -15.38 14.95 1.65
CA LEU A 147 -14.66 16.22 1.54
C LEU A 147 -15.26 17.17 0.50
N SER A 148 -15.93 16.61 -0.52
CA SER A 148 -16.67 17.36 -1.54
C SER A 148 -17.82 18.20 -0.97
N HIS A 149 -18.26 17.91 0.26
CA HIS A 149 -19.38 18.55 0.94
C HIS A 149 -18.96 19.32 2.21
N GLU A 150 -17.68 19.30 2.56
CA GLU A 150 -17.13 19.91 3.78
C GLU A 150 -16.41 21.24 3.50
N GLU A 151 -17.01 22.11 2.69
CA GLU A 151 -16.40 23.40 2.40
C GLU A 151 -16.26 24.25 3.68
N VAL A 152 -15.03 24.62 4.02
CA VAL A 152 -14.76 25.45 5.18
C VAL A 152 -15.10 26.92 4.91
N ALA A 153 -15.33 27.69 5.97
CA ALA A 153 -15.56 29.12 5.84
C ALA A 153 -14.26 29.84 5.40
N VAL A 154 -14.32 30.51 4.24
CA VAL A 154 -13.19 31.26 3.65
C VAL A 154 -13.66 32.68 3.32
N PRO A 155 -12.88 33.74 3.61
CA PRO A 155 -13.20 35.09 3.16
C PRO A 155 -13.40 35.16 1.64
N ASP A 156 -14.46 35.81 1.17
CA ASP A 156 -14.87 35.81 -0.25
C ASP A 156 -13.73 36.14 -1.23
N LYS A 157 -12.87 37.10 -0.86
CA LYS A 157 -11.71 37.48 -1.67
C LYS A 157 -10.73 36.32 -1.87
N ASP A 158 -10.43 35.58 -0.80
CA ASP A 158 -9.51 34.46 -0.87
C ASP A 158 -10.16 33.25 -1.50
N LYS A 159 -11.43 32.99 -1.19
CA LYS A 159 -12.23 31.93 -1.80
C LYS A 159 -12.23 32.04 -3.32
N SER A 160 -12.55 33.23 -3.83
CA SER A 160 -12.55 33.50 -5.27
C SER A 160 -11.15 33.35 -5.86
N ALA A 161 -10.10 33.84 -5.20
CA ALA A 161 -8.74 33.75 -5.71
C ALA A 161 -8.22 32.30 -5.78
N ILE A 162 -8.54 31.48 -4.77
CA ILE A 162 -8.19 30.06 -4.73
C ILE A 162 -8.93 29.30 -5.84
N TYR A 163 -10.23 29.53 -6.03
CA TYR A 163 -10.95 28.85 -7.12
C TYR A 163 -10.46 29.27 -8.50
N THR A 164 -10.19 30.56 -8.72
CA THR A 164 -9.57 31.01 -9.98
C THR A 164 -8.20 30.36 -10.22
N LEU A 165 -7.40 30.14 -9.17
CA LEU A 165 -6.12 29.44 -9.27
C LEU A 165 -6.30 27.96 -9.68
N VAL A 166 -7.31 27.29 -9.14
CA VAL A 166 -7.63 25.89 -9.47
C VAL A 166 -8.14 25.76 -10.89
N GLU A 167 -9.06 26.64 -11.30
CA GLU A 167 -9.57 26.70 -12.67
C GLU A 167 -8.47 27.03 -13.69
N ALA A 168 -7.56 27.95 -13.35
CA ALA A 168 -6.42 28.30 -14.20
C ALA A 168 -5.44 27.13 -14.35
N ASN A 169 -5.23 26.34 -13.29
CA ASN A 169 -4.42 25.12 -13.35
C ASN A 169 -5.05 24.07 -14.27
N ALA A 170 -6.33 23.77 -14.05
CA ALA A 170 -7.08 22.86 -14.91
C ALA A 170 -7.01 23.27 -16.38
N LYS A 171 -7.22 24.56 -16.66
CA LYS A 171 -7.12 25.11 -18.01
C LYS A 171 -5.71 25.00 -18.59
N ALA A 172 -4.67 25.24 -17.79
CA ALA A 172 -3.30 25.14 -18.27
C ALA A 172 -2.89 23.69 -18.58
N ILE A 173 -3.46 22.70 -17.88
CA ILE A 173 -3.27 21.27 -18.21
C ILE A 173 -3.97 20.96 -19.54
N ASP A 174 -5.25 21.33 -19.67
CA ASP A 174 -6.07 21.11 -20.88
C ASP A 174 -5.50 21.83 -22.12
N ASP A 175 -4.95 23.03 -21.95
CA ASP A 175 -4.29 23.79 -23.03
C ASP A 175 -2.82 23.35 -23.28
N GLU A 176 -2.32 22.32 -22.57
CA GLU A 176 -0.92 21.87 -22.60
C GLU A 176 0.11 23.01 -22.36
N ASN A 177 -0.25 23.98 -21.52
CA ASN A 177 0.51 25.21 -21.31
C ASN A 177 1.44 25.11 -20.10
N SER A 178 2.62 24.53 -20.33
CA SER A 178 3.68 24.37 -19.32
C SER A 178 4.12 25.68 -18.69
N SER A 179 4.15 26.78 -19.45
CA SER A 179 4.56 28.09 -18.95
C SER A 179 3.56 28.63 -17.92
N ALA A 180 2.26 28.50 -18.19
CA ALA A 180 1.23 28.90 -17.25
C ALA A 180 1.31 28.08 -15.95
N LEU A 181 1.50 26.75 -16.03
CA LEU A 181 1.68 25.90 -14.84
C LEU A 181 2.86 26.36 -13.96
N ILE A 182 3.99 26.68 -14.57
CA ILE A 182 5.19 27.14 -13.85
C ILE A 182 4.97 28.52 -13.20
N GLU A 183 4.21 29.42 -13.83
CA GLU A 183 3.89 30.74 -13.28
C GLU A 183 2.98 30.67 -12.05
N MET A 184 2.20 29.59 -11.91
CA MET A 184 1.30 29.36 -10.77
C MET A 184 2.00 28.77 -9.54
N ILE A 185 3.26 28.35 -9.64
CA ILE A 185 4.04 27.81 -8.52
C ILE A 185 4.49 28.94 -7.59
N ASN A 186 4.44 28.69 -6.28
CA ASN A 186 4.83 29.67 -5.27
C ASN A 186 6.28 30.16 -5.51
N PRO A 187 6.54 31.48 -5.55
CA PRO A 187 7.89 32.00 -5.74
C PRO A 187 8.94 31.51 -4.73
N VAL A 188 8.51 31.14 -3.52
CA VAL A 188 9.38 30.58 -2.47
C VAL A 188 9.94 29.21 -2.86
N TYR A 189 9.22 28.42 -3.67
CA TYR A 189 9.68 27.12 -4.17
C TYR A 189 11.02 27.26 -4.89
N TRP A 190 11.22 28.29 -5.71
CA TRP A 190 12.46 28.48 -6.48
C TRP A 190 13.69 28.79 -5.63
N ALA A 191 13.50 29.10 -4.35
CA ALA A 191 14.57 29.35 -3.41
C ALA A 191 14.85 28.16 -2.48
N SER A 192 14.05 27.07 -2.56
CA SER A 192 14.25 25.90 -1.71
C SER A 192 15.37 24.99 -2.27
N GLU A 193 16.10 24.36 -1.35
CA GLU A 193 17.12 23.39 -1.73
C GLU A 193 16.45 22.13 -2.28
N GLY A 194 16.89 21.67 -3.45
CA GLY A 194 16.32 20.50 -4.12
C GLY A 194 15.11 20.78 -5.02
N SER A 195 14.62 22.04 -5.10
CA SER A 195 13.59 22.41 -6.07
C SER A 195 14.09 22.22 -7.50
N PHE A 196 13.22 21.75 -8.39
CA PHE A 196 13.51 21.81 -9.83
C PHE A 196 13.60 23.27 -10.28
N SER A 197 14.53 23.56 -11.19
CA SER A 197 14.55 24.84 -11.88
C SER A 197 13.34 24.98 -12.81
N LYS A 198 13.00 26.23 -13.16
CA LYS A 198 11.95 26.51 -14.15
C LYS A 198 12.18 25.81 -15.48
N GLU A 199 13.44 25.68 -15.91
CA GLU A 199 13.78 25.00 -17.16
C GLU A 199 13.54 23.49 -17.07
N GLU A 200 13.88 22.87 -15.94
CA GLU A 200 13.63 21.44 -15.70
C GLU A 200 12.14 21.12 -15.65
N LEU A 201 11.35 21.93 -14.94
CA LEU A 201 9.89 21.75 -14.92
C LEU A 201 9.28 21.99 -16.30
N ASN A 202 9.77 22.97 -17.06
CA ASN A 202 9.27 23.19 -18.41
C ASN A 202 9.54 21.99 -19.31
N LYS A 203 10.75 21.40 -19.22
CA LYS A 203 11.09 20.16 -19.94
C LYS A 203 10.21 19.00 -19.50
N TYR A 204 9.97 18.86 -18.20
CA TYR A 204 9.09 17.84 -17.65
C TYR A 204 7.66 17.95 -18.21
N TYR A 205 7.00 19.11 -18.03
CA TYR A 205 5.64 19.31 -18.52
C TYR A 205 5.54 19.18 -20.04
N THR A 206 6.48 19.75 -20.80
CA THR A 206 6.49 19.62 -22.26
C THR A 206 6.66 18.16 -22.68
N SER A 207 7.49 17.38 -21.98
CA SER A 207 7.63 15.95 -22.24
C SER A 207 6.36 15.19 -21.89
N VAL A 208 5.62 15.59 -20.86
CA VAL A 208 4.32 14.99 -20.52
C VAL A 208 3.33 15.27 -21.66
N PHE A 209 3.15 16.53 -22.05
CA PHE A 209 2.21 16.91 -23.12
C PHE A 209 2.57 16.34 -24.50
N LEU A 210 3.87 16.14 -24.80
CA LEU A 210 4.28 15.49 -26.06
C LEU A 210 3.97 13.99 -26.12
N ASN A 211 3.85 13.31 -24.98
CA ASN A 211 3.62 11.86 -24.92
C ASN A 211 2.17 11.50 -24.59
N TYR A 212 1.36 12.48 -24.21
CA TYR A 212 -0.01 12.30 -23.76
C TYR A 212 -0.82 13.53 -24.17
N ASP A 213 -1.78 13.35 -25.08
CA ASP A 213 -2.79 14.36 -25.39
C ASP A 213 -3.97 14.15 -24.42
N TYR A 214 -4.11 15.05 -23.46
CA TYR A 214 -5.04 14.90 -22.34
C TYR A 214 -6.31 15.73 -22.55
N ASP A 215 -7.48 15.08 -22.59
CA ASP A 215 -8.77 15.75 -22.32
C ASP A 215 -8.94 15.83 -20.80
N TYR A 216 -8.52 16.97 -20.22
CA TYR A 216 -8.55 17.20 -18.78
C TYR A 216 -9.76 18.06 -18.40
N ARG A 217 -10.55 17.60 -17.43
CA ARG A 217 -11.74 18.32 -16.95
C ARG A 217 -11.77 18.37 -15.44
N LEU A 218 -11.84 19.58 -14.91
CA LEU A 218 -12.17 19.80 -13.51
C LEU A 218 -13.68 19.58 -13.31
N GLU A 219 -14.04 18.58 -12.51
CA GLU A 219 -15.44 18.30 -12.18
C GLU A 219 -15.88 19.09 -10.95
N GLN A 220 -15.03 19.14 -9.93
CA GLN A 220 -15.33 19.79 -8.66
C GLN A 220 -14.06 20.29 -7.98
N ALA A 221 -14.17 21.40 -7.25
CA ALA A 221 -13.16 21.86 -6.30
C ALA A 221 -13.86 22.33 -5.01
N THR A 222 -13.29 21.99 -3.86
CA THR A 222 -13.80 22.34 -2.53
C THR A 222 -12.63 22.72 -1.62
N ILE A 223 -12.69 23.90 -1.00
CA ILE A 223 -11.69 24.29 0.00
C ILE A 223 -12.03 23.60 1.32
N VAL A 224 -11.17 22.67 1.75
CA VAL A 224 -11.42 21.76 2.89
C VAL A 224 -10.58 22.09 4.12
N SER A 225 -9.61 23.00 3.98
CA SER A 225 -8.89 23.61 5.09
C SER A 225 -8.44 25.00 4.70
N TYR A 226 -8.48 25.94 5.65
CA TYR A 226 -8.11 27.34 5.40
C TYR A 226 -7.48 28.00 6.62
N GLU A 227 -6.35 28.63 6.36
CA GLU A 227 -5.65 29.61 7.19
C GLU A 227 -5.36 30.86 6.34
N PRO A 228 -5.09 32.04 6.93
CA PRO A 228 -4.94 33.28 6.16
C PRO A 228 -3.95 33.24 4.98
N ASN A 229 -2.93 32.38 5.07
CA ASN A 229 -1.87 32.22 4.07
C ASN A 229 -1.73 30.80 3.51
N LYS A 230 -2.59 29.86 3.89
CA LYS A 230 -2.53 28.46 3.45
C LYS A 230 -3.94 27.91 3.30
N ALA A 231 -4.19 27.11 2.29
CA ALA A 231 -5.43 26.37 2.17
C ALA A 231 -5.15 25.00 1.56
N LYS A 232 -6.03 24.05 1.82
CA LYS A 232 -6.03 22.74 1.16
C LYS A 232 -7.30 22.63 0.33
N VAL A 233 -7.14 22.31 -0.94
CA VAL A 233 -8.24 22.15 -1.90
C VAL A 233 -8.37 20.67 -2.23
N TYR A 234 -9.55 20.13 -1.98
CA TYR A 234 -9.98 18.85 -2.53
C TYR A 234 -10.56 19.11 -3.91
N TYR A 235 -10.09 18.41 -4.93
CA TYR A 235 -10.70 18.51 -6.25
C TYR A 235 -10.78 17.15 -6.95
N VAL A 236 -11.77 17.06 -7.81
CA VAL A 236 -12.09 15.90 -8.63
C VAL A 236 -11.90 16.31 -10.07
N SER A 237 -11.17 15.50 -10.81
CA SER A 237 -10.95 15.74 -12.23
C SER A 237 -11.05 14.45 -13.02
N THR A 238 -11.38 14.55 -14.30
CA THR A 238 -11.27 13.44 -15.24
C THR A 238 -10.16 13.75 -16.23
N VAL A 239 -9.34 12.75 -16.51
CA VAL A 239 -8.32 12.80 -17.54
C VAL A 239 -8.54 11.64 -18.51
N LYS A 240 -8.45 11.91 -19.80
CA LYS A 240 -8.41 10.88 -20.83
C LYS A 240 -7.24 11.13 -21.75
N ASN A 241 -6.43 10.09 -21.94
CA ASN A 241 -5.43 10.10 -22.99
C ASN A 241 -6.14 9.88 -24.33
N SER A 242 -6.18 10.91 -25.17
CA SER A 242 -6.88 10.91 -26.46
C SER A 242 -6.25 9.92 -27.46
N GLU A 243 -4.97 9.58 -27.28
CA GLU A 243 -4.25 8.59 -28.08
C GLU A 243 -4.44 7.15 -27.56
N GLY A 244 -5.06 7.00 -26.38
CA GLY A 244 -5.41 5.71 -25.80
C GLY A 244 -6.48 4.98 -26.62
N THR A 245 -6.38 3.64 -26.68
CA THR A 245 -7.40 2.81 -27.35
C THR A 245 -8.67 2.63 -26.52
N THR A 246 -8.66 3.07 -25.25
CA THR A 246 -9.79 2.98 -24.33
C THR A 246 -10.61 4.26 -24.37
N GLU A 247 -11.93 4.14 -24.47
CA GLU A 247 -12.81 5.31 -24.42
C GLU A 247 -13.01 5.86 -23.01
N GLU A 248 -12.58 5.12 -21.99
CA GLU A 248 -12.73 5.41 -20.56
C GLU A 248 -11.88 6.61 -20.14
N PHE A 249 -12.46 7.45 -19.29
CA PHE A 249 -11.74 8.49 -18.55
C PHE A 249 -11.24 7.90 -17.24
N THR A 250 -10.08 8.37 -16.78
CA THR A 250 -9.67 8.16 -15.39
C THR A 250 -10.17 9.35 -14.57
N ARG A 251 -11.05 9.10 -13.61
CA ARG A 251 -11.41 10.08 -12.59
C ARG A 251 -10.38 10.04 -11.46
N LEU A 252 -9.84 11.20 -11.11
CA LEU A 252 -8.83 11.42 -10.07
C LEU A 252 -9.42 12.22 -8.93
N TYR A 253 -9.12 11.79 -7.71
CA TYR A 253 -9.47 12.47 -6.47
C TYR A 253 -8.18 12.95 -5.81
N GLU A 254 -8.04 14.25 -5.61
CA GLU A 254 -6.76 14.84 -5.18
C GLU A 254 -6.95 15.87 -4.07
N LEU A 255 -5.94 15.99 -3.20
CA LEU A 255 -5.77 17.09 -2.26
C LEU A 255 -4.53 17.88 -2.64
N GLN A 256 -4.67 19.19 -2.71
CA GLN A 256 -3.56 20.09 -3.01
C GLN A 256 -3.45 21.19 -1.95
N ASP A 257 -2.23 21.48 -1.52
CA ASP A 257 -1.98 22.73 -0.78
C ASP A 257 -1.76 23.92 -1.73
N VAL A 258 -2.40 25.03 -1.38
CA VAL A 258 -2.16 26.33 -1.98
C VAL A 258 -1.75 27.29 -0.88
N SER A 259 -0.92 28.27 -1.22
CA SER A 259 -0.45 29.24 -0.23
C SER A 259 -0.43 30.65 -0.79
N LYS A 260 -0.59 31.62 0.12
CA LYS A 260 -0.53 33.03 -0.22
C LYS A 260 0.89 33.54 -0.03
N ALA A 261 1.50 34.07 -1.09
CA ALA A 261 2.81 34.68 -1.00
C ALA A 261 2.75 36.11 -0.43
N THR A 262 3.91 36.73 -0.24
CA THR A 262 4.03 38.09 0.33
C THR A 262 3.46 39.19 -0.56
N ASP A 263 3.26 38.91 -1.85
CA ASP A 263 2.56 39.80 -2.78
C ASP A 263 1.03 39.73 -2.66
N GLY A 264 0.53 38.85 -1.78
CA GLY A 264 -0.89 38.67 -1.49
C GLY A 264 -1.64 37.78 -2.48
N LYS A 265 -0.95 37.16 -3.45
CA LYS A 265 -1.55 36.21 -4.40
C LYS A 265 -1.43 34.77 -3.89
N TRP A 266 -2.37 33.93 -4.32
CA TRP A 266 -2.36 32.50 -4.06
C TRP A 266 -1.61 31.74 -5.15
N TYR A 267 -0.89 30.69 -4.74
CA TYR A 267 -0.04 29.87 -5.59
C TYR A 267 -0.16 28.38 -5.26
N TRP A 268 0.14 27.53 -6.23
CA TRP A 268 0.29 26.09 -6.06
C TRP A 268 1.58 25.75 -5.31
N GLU A 269 1.51 24.73 -4.47
CA GLU A 269 2.65 24.12 -3.79
C GLU A 269 2.97 22.76 -4.45
N PRO A 270 3.93 22.69 -5.38
CA PRO A 270 4.10 21.55 -6.29
C PRO A 270 4.38 20.22 -5.56
N ASP A 271 5.03 20.26 -4.39
CA ASP A 271 5.40 19.06 -3.62
C ASP A 271 4.33 18.63 -2.61
N SER A 272 3.12 19.20 -2.68
CA SER A 272 2.06 18.99 -1.68
C SER A 272 0.80 18.32 -2.22
N SER A 273 0.81 17.90 -3.48
CA SER A 273 -0.31 17.14 -4.05
C SER A 273 -0.34 15.73 -3.47
N ILE A 274 -1.53 15.28 -3.08
CA ILE A 274 -1.82 13.93 -2.62
C ILE A 274 -2.89 13.37 -3.54
N MET A 275 -2.53 12.40 -4.38
CA MET A 275 -3.51 11.57 -5.08
C MET A 275 -4.16 10.63 -4.06
N ILE A 276 -5.46 10.80 -3.86
CA ILE A 276 -6.24 10.02 -2.89
C ILE A 276 -6.69 8.70 -3.50
N TYR A 277 -7.29 8.77 -4.69
CA TYR A 277 -7.85 7.62 -5.39
C TYR A 277 -7.97 7.89 -6.88
N SER A 278 -8.05 6.83 -7.66
CA SER A 278 -8.40 6.91 -9.09
C SER A 278 -9.32 5.76 -9.49
N GLU A 279 -10.23 6.05 -10.42
CA GLU A 279 -11.15 5.05 -10.98
C GLU A 279 -11.37 5.28 -12.47
N LEU A 280 -11.76 4.23 -13.18
CA LEU A 280 -12.16 4.31 -14.58
C LEU A 280 -13.66 4.64 -14.66
N VAL A 281 -14.01 5.65 -15.46
CA VAL A 281 -15.40 6.08 -15.70
C VAL A 281 -15.70 6.08 -17.20
N SER A 282 -16.90 5.60 -17.56
CA SER A 282 -17.39 5.48 -18.93
C SER A 282 -18.17 6.71 -19.39
#